data_AF-A0A924CZN2-F1
#
_entry.id   AF-A0A924CZN2-F1
#
_cell.length_a   1.000
_cell.length_b   1.000
_cell.length_c   1.000
_cell.angle_alpha   90.00
_cell.angle_beta   90.00
_cell.angle_gamma   90.00
#
_symmetry.space_group_name_H-M   'P 1'
#
loop_
_entity.id
_entity.type
_entity.pdbx_description
1 polymer ?
#
loop_
_entity_poly.entity_id
_entity_poly.type
_entity_poly.pdbx_seq_one_letter_code
_entity_poly.pdbx_strand_id
1 'polypeptide(L)'
;MTDFLLELASEEIPARMQAAAADQLRRRFVDGLKAAGLEHGDVMADATPRRLWLIARGVAAASAASTEERKGPSASAPEAAIAGFLRGVGMTRDQLEERDTPKGKVLFAHIRSEGQPAAAILAELVPAIVRDFQWPKSMRWGAASASPAAPRWVRPLTGIIALLDGNVVACEAHGIVAGRTTRGHRIHAPEPISIDTPASYAAQLLAAKVVVASADRRELIVEGATSAAAAQG
;
A
#
# COMPACT_ATOMS: atom_id res chain seq x y z
N MET A 1 -18.56 -1.77 2.46
CA MET A 1 -17.27 -1.07 2.55
C MET A 1 -16.51 -1.70 3.71
N THR A 2 -15.22 -1.98 3.49
CA THR A 2 -14.39 -2.83 4.35
C THR A 2 -13.16 -2.05 4.80
N ASP A 3 -12.64 -2.31 5.99
CA ASP A 3 -11.44 -1.65 6.46
C ASP A 3 -10.20 -2.47 6.11
N PHE A 4 -9.11 -1.80 5.76
CA PHE A 4 -7.84 -2.45 5.46
C PHE A 4 -6.77 -2.09 6.48
N LEU A 5 -6.02 -3.08 6.95
CA LEU A 5 -4.84 -2.93 7.81
C LEU A 5 -3.61 -3.41 7.06
N LEU A 6 -2.56 -2.58 7.07
CA LEU A 6 -1.20 -2.99 6.71
C LEU A 6 -0.26 -2.75 7.89
N GLU A 7 0.50 -3.78 8.26
CA GLU A 7 1.68 -3.66 9.13
C GLU A 7 2.92 -4.13 8.38
N LEU A 8 3.98 -3.32 8.40
CA LEU A 8 5.32 -3.68 7.95
C LEU A 8 6.24 -3.70 9.17
N ALA A 9 6.50 -4.90 9.71
CA ALA A 9 7.37 -5.10 10.85
C ALA A 9 8.84 -5.16 10.42
N SER A 10 9.74 -4.48 11.13
CA SER A 10 11.17 -4.51 10.86
C SER A 10 12.00 -4.42 12.14
N GLU A 11 13.31 -4.64 12.02
CA GLU A 11 14.24 -4.16 13.05
C GLU A 11 14.20 -2.63 13.15
N GLU A 12 14.86 -2.08 14.19
CA GLU A 12 14.64 -0.72 14.65
C GLU A 12 14.90 0.37 13.59
N ILE A 13 13.82 1.05 13.19
CA ILE A 13 13.79 2.18 12.28
C ILE A 13 14.35 3.40 13.03
N PRO A 14 15.38 4.08 12.50
CA PRO A 14 15.93 5.29 13.12
C PRO A 14 14.84 6.34 13.38
N ALA A 15 14.80 6.89 14.60
CA ALA A 15 13.74 7.81 15.04
C ALA A 15 13.46 8.95 14.04
N ARG A 16 14.52 9.57 13.51
CA ARG A 16 14.42 10.67 12.54
C ARG A 16 13.74 10.31 11.21
N MET A 17 13.59 9.01 10.91
CA MET A 17 12.99 8.53 9.65
C MET A 17 11.54 8.06 9.83
N GLN A 18 11.06 7.87 11.06
CA GLN A 18 9.77 7.21 11.32
C GLN A 18 8.57 7.99 10.80
N ALA A 19 8.46 9.29 11.13
CA ALA A 19 7.34 10.13 10.70
C ALA A 19 7.27 10.26 9.16
N ALA A 20 8.39 10.59 8.52
CA ALA A 20 8.47 10.69 7.07
C ALA A 20 8.17 9.36 6.35
N ALA A 21 8.52 8.23 6.97
CA ALA A 21 8.17 6.92 6.46
C ALA A 21 6.67 6.62 6.58
N ALA A 22 6.03 6.94 7.70
CA ALA A 22 4.57 6.81 7.83
C ALA A 22 3.82 7.67 6.80
N ASP A 23 4.25 8.92 6.59
CA ASP A 23 3.68 9.81 5.57
C ASP A 23 3.88 9.28 4.15
N GLN A 24 5.04 8.69 3.88
CA GLN A 24 5.31 8.07 2.59
C GLN A 24 4.44 6.83 2.37
N LEU A 25 4.28 5.98 3.40
CA LEU A 25 3.43 4.80 3.34
C LEU A 25 1.99 5.20 2.99
N ARG A 26 1.44 6.18 3.71
CA ARG A 26 0.09 6.72 3.45
C ARG A 26 -0.04 7.24 2.03
N ARG A 27 0.88 8.09 1.57
CA ARG A 27 0.83 8.68 0.22
C ARG A 27 0.86 7.61 -0.87
N ARG A 28 1.84 6.70 -0.81
CA ARG A 28 1.97 5.60 -1.80
C ARG A 28 0.74 4.70 -1.83
N PHE A 29 0.15 4.44 -0.67
CA PHE A 29 -1.08 3.65 -0.59
C PHE A 29 -2.27 4.37 -1.24
N VAL A 30 -2.51 5.63 -0.88
CA VAL A 30 -3.59 6.45 -1.47
C VAL A 30 -3.41 6.61 -2.97
N ASP A 31 -2.20 6.93 -3.43
CA ASP A 31 -1.89 7.08 -4.86
C ASP A 31 -2.10 5.77 -5.62
N GLY A 32 -1.72 4.65 -5.01
CA GLY A 32 -1.94 3.32 -5.57
C GLY A 32 -3.42 2.94 -5.69
N LEU A 33 -4.21 3.19 -4.64
CA LEU A 33 -5.66 2.97 -4.69
C LEU A 33 -6.33 3.84 -5.74
N LYS A 34 -5.95 5.12 -5.82
CA LYS A 34 -6.44 6.06 -6.83
C LYS A 34 -6.10 5.60 -8.25
N ALA A 35 -4.87 5.15 -8.48
CA ALA A 35 -4.44 4.63 -9.78
C ALA A 35 -5.23 3.38 -10.20
N ALA A 36 -5.60 2.54 -9.23
CA ALA A 36 -6.44 1.36 -9.44
C ALA A 36 -7.95 1.67 -9.50
N GLY A 37 -8.35 2.94 -9.35
CA GLY A 37 -9.77 3.32 -9.32
C GLY A 37 -10.53 2.73 -8.12
N LEU A 38 -9.84 2.40 -7.03
CA LEU A 38 -10.45 1.85 -5.83
C LEU A 38 -10.77 2.97 -4.84
N GLU A 39 -12.05 3.19 -4.59
CA GLU A 39 -12.51 4.17 -3.61
C GLU A 39 -12.16 3.74 -2.18
N HIS A 40 -11.86 4.74 -1.33
CA HIS A 40 -11.56 4.55 0.08
C HIS A 40 -12.00 5.77 0.88
N GLY A 41 -12.26 5.57 2.17
CA GLY A 41 -12.43 6.64 3.14
C GLY A 41 -11.11 7.11 3.73
N ASP A 42 -11.09 7.40 5.02
CA ASP A 42 -9.91 7.94 5.70
C ASP A 42 -8.77 6.93 5.76
N VAL A 43 -7.56 7.42 5.49
CA VAL A 43 -6.32 6.63 5.56
C VAL A 43 -5.42 7.22 6.63
N MET A 44 -5.21 6.44 7.70
CA MET A 44 -4.30 6.76 8.79
C MET A 44 -3.04 5.93 8.66
N ALA A 45 -1.88 6.51 8.96
CA ALA A 45 -0.62 5.80 9.05
C ALA A 45 0.23 6.38 10.17
N ASP A 46 0.99 5.52 10.84
CA ASP A 46 1.95 5.92 11.86
C ASP A 46 3.07 4.87 11.93
N ALA A 47 4.02 5.11 12.81
CA ALA A 47 5.16 4.25 13.04
C ALA A 47 5.38 3.99 14.53
N THR A 48 5.99 2.85 14.81
CA THR A 48 6.71 2.60 16.06
C THR A 48 8.18 2.35 15.71
N PRO A 49 9.10 2.22 16.67
CA PRO A 49 10.49 1.88 16.35
C PRO A 49 10.66 0.63 15.48
N ARG A 50 9.72 -0.31 15.48
CA ARG A 50 9.82 -1.58 14.73
C ARG A 50 8.65 -1.85 13.78
N ARG A 51 7.84 -0.83 13.48
CA ARG A 51 6.66 -0.95 12.60
C ARG A 51 6.44 0.31 11.82
N LEU A 52 6.08 0.17 10.55
CA LEU A 52 5.19 1.10 9.89
C LEU A 52 3.82 0.43 9.81
N TRP A 53 2.75 1.18 10.04
CA TRP A 53 1.41 0.63 9.92
C TRP A 53 0.45 1.66 9.32
N LEU A 54 -0.61 1.15 8.73
CA LEU A 54 -1.65 1.95 8.09
C LEU A 54 -3.01 1.28 8.30
N ILE A 55 -4.05 2.07 8.54
CA ILE A 55 -5.45 1.64 8.48
C ILE A 55 -6.19 2.53 7.49
N ALA A 56 -6.75 1.93 6.45
CA ALA A 56 -7.65 2.59 5.51
C ALA A 56 -9.09 2.17 5.82
N ARG A 57 -9.94 3.15 6.07
CA ARG A 57 -11.36 2.93 6.35
C ARG A 57 -12.16 2.92 5.07
N GLY A 58 -13.23 2.16 5.06
CA GLY A 58 -14.25 2.25 4.01
C GLY A 58 -13.73 1.97 2.60
N VAL A 59 -12.81 1.02 2.44
CA VAL A 59 -12.34 0.57 1.13
C VAL A 59 -13.51 -0.09 0.38
N ALA A 60 -13.70 0.29 -0.88
CA ALA A 60 -14.70 -0.33 -1.75
C ALA A 60 -14.37 -1.82 -1.97
N ALA A 61 -15.37 -2.65 -2.26
CA ALA A 61 -15.16 -4.09 -2.44
C ALA A 61 -14.43 -4.42 -3.76
N ALA A 62 -14.53 -3.53 -4.76
CA ALA A 62 -13.88 -3.64 -6.05
C ALA A 62 -13.73 -2.24 -6.66
N SER A 63 -12.81 -2.07 -7.61
CA SER A 63 -12.77 -0.87 -8.45
C SER A 63 -13.97 -0.84 -9.40
N ALA A 64 -14.38 0.35 -9.82
CA ALA A 64 -15.46 0.50 -10.78
C ALA A 64 -15.01 0.00 -12.16
N ALA A 65 -15.91 -0.68 -12.87
CA ALA A 65 -15.71 -0.93 -14.29
C ALA A 65 -15.66 0.42 -15.02
N SER A 66 -14.70 0.57 -15.93
CA SER A 66 -14.51 1.80 -16.68
C SER A 66 -14.46 1.50 -18.18
N THR A 67 -14.88 2.47 -18.97
CA THR A 67 -14.68 2.46 -20.41
C THR A 67 -13.89 3.70 -20.76
N GLU A 68 -12.66 3.51 -21.22
CA GLU A 68 -11.82 4.60 -21.73
C GLU A 68 -12.00 4.71 -23.24
N GLU A 69 -12.38 5.90 -23.72
CA GLU A 69 -12.40 6.19 -25.15
C GLU A 69 -11.03 6.75 -25.57
N ARG A 70 -10.32 6.02 -26.44
CA ARG A 70 -9.06 6.47 -27.02
C ARG A 70 -9.27 6.88 -28.48
N LYS A 71 -9.01 8.15 -28.76
CA LYS A 71 -9.06 8.68 -30.13
C LYS A 71 -7.85 8.21 -30.94
N GLY A 72 -8.12 7.56 -32.06
CA GLY A 72 -7.15 7.09 -33.03
C GLY A 72 -6.96 8.04 -34.22
N PRO A 73 -6.24 7.59 -35.26
CA PRO A 73 -6.07 8.33 -36.50
C PRO A 73 -7.37 8.35 -37.35
N SER A 74 -7.36 9.11 -38.45
CA SER A 74 -8.42 9.06 -39.46
C SER A 74 -8.64 7.62 -39.95
N ALA A 75 -9.88 7.24 -40.26
CA ALA A 75 -10.21 5.94 -40.85
C ALA A 75 -9.55 5.73 -42.23
N SER A 76 -9.18 6.84 -42.89
CA SER A 76 -8.43 6.88 -44.15
C SER A 76 -6.91 7.09 -43.98
N ALA A 77 -6.39 7.05 -42.75
CA ALA A 77 -4.96 7.19 -42.50
C ALA A 77 -4.14 6.04 -43.10
N PRO A 78 -2.82 6.22 -43.34
CA PRO A 78 -1.95 5.16 -43.84
C PRO A 78 -2.04 3.91 -42.95
N GLU A 79 -1.99 2.72 -43.55
CA GLU A 79 -2.14 1.44 -42.83
C GLU A 79 -1.15 1.30 -41.67
N ALA A 80 0.07 1.82 -41.82
CA ALA A 80 1.07 1.81 -40.74
C ALA A 80 0.60 2.57 -39.49
N ALA A 81 -0.10 3.69 -39.65
CA ALA A 81 -0.63 4.49 -38.55
C ALA A 81 -1.80 3.77 -37.86
N ILE A 82 -2.68 3.14 -38.64
CA ILE A 82 -3.80 2.36 -38.13
C ILE A 82 -3.27 1.12 -37.39
N ALA A 83 -2.32 0.38 -37.96
CA ALA A 83 -1.71 -0.79 -37.36
C ALA A 83 -0.97 -0.46 -36.04
N GLY A 84 -0.27 0.68 -36.00
CA GLY A 84 0.36 1.18 -34.77
C GLY A 84 -0.66 1.47 -33.67
N PHE A 85 -1.78 2.10 -34.03
CA PHE A 85 -2.87 2.37 -33.08
C PHE A 85 -3.52 1.07 -32.57
N LEU A 86 -3.88 0.15 -33.47
CA LEU A 86 -4.45 -1.16 -33.13
C LEU A 86 -3.57 -1.94 -32.17
N ARG A 87 -2.25 -1.97 -32.42
CA ARG A 87 -1.27 -2.60 -31.51
C ARG A 87 -1.22 -1.90 -30.15
N GLY A 88 -1.34 -0.57 -30.14
CA GLY A 88 -1.33 0.23 -28.93
C GLY A 88 -2.58 0.10 -28.06
N VAL A 89 -3.73 -0.27 -28.64
CA VAL A 89 -4.98 -0.55 -27.90
C VAL A 89 -5.26 -2.05 -27.72
N GLY A 90 -4.52 -2.92 -28.41
CA GLY A 90 -4.71 -4.38 -28.33
C GLY A 90 -6.02 -4.87 -28.96
N MET A 91 -6.61 -4.10 -29.88
CA MET A 91 -7.90 -4.39 -30.51
C MET A 91 -7.72 -4.58 -32.02
N THR A 92 -8.70 -5.21 -32.66
CA THR A 92 -8.80 -5.34 -34.11
C THR A 92 -9.63 -4.17 -34.70
N ARG A 93 -9.49 -3.92 -36.01
CA ARG A 93 -10.12 -2.74 -36.66
C ARG A 93 -11.64 -2.76 -36.56
N ASP A 94 -12.23 -3.95 -36.66
CA ASP A 94 -13.67 -4.21 -36.53
C ASP A 94 -14.22 -3.96 -35.12
N GLN A 95 -13.36 -3.86 -34.10
CA GLN A 95 -13.74 -3.52 -32.74
C GLN A 95 -13.70 -2.01 -32.45
N LEU A 96 -13.26 -1.19 -33.43
CA LEU A 96 -13.21 0.26 -33.29
C LEU A 96 -14.52 0.91 -33.78
N GLU A 97 -14.90 2.02 -33.16
CA GLU A 97 -15.98 2.87 -33.64
C GLU A 97 -15.42 3.87 -34.67
N GLU A 98 -16.00 3.91 -35.86
CA GLU A 98 -15.78 5.00 -36.82
C GLU A 98 -16.79 6.11 -36.58
N ARG A 99 -16.33 7.29 -36.17
CA ARG A 99 -17.18 8.45 -35.90
C ARG A 99 -16.90 9.56 -36.90
N ASP A 100 -17.96 10.10 -37.49
CA ASP A 100 -17.87 11.26 -38.38
C ASP A 100 -17.49 12.52 -37.59
N THR A 101 -16.45 13.21 -38.05
CA THR A 101 -16.02 14.50 -37.50
C THR A 101 -15.91 15.54 -38.63
N PRO A 102 -15.87 16.85 -38.33
CA PRO A 102 -15.66 17.89 -39.35
C PRO A 102 -14.37 17.72 -40.17
N LYS A 103 -13.43 16.89 -39.71
CA LYS A 103 -12.15 16.59 -40.37
C LYS A 103 -12.13 15.21 -41.05
N GLY A 104 -13.28 14.55 -41.19
CA GLY A 104 -13.44 13.19 -41.74
C GLY A 104 -13.71 12.14 -40.67
N LYS A 105 -13.89 10.88 -41.09
CA LYS A 105 -14.10 9.73 -40.19
C LYS A 105 -12.85 9.45 -39.35
N VAL A 106 -13.01 9.37 -38.04
CA VAL A 106 -11.92 9.06 -37.10
C VAL A 106 -12.23 7.77 -36.36
N LEU A 107 -11.20 6.97 -36.11
CA LEU A 107 -11.30 5.73 -35.35
C LEU A 107 -11.26 6.00 -33.84
N PHE A 108 -12.13 5.37 -33.08
CA PHE A 108 -12.17 5.43 -31.62
C PHE A 108 -12.14 4.02 -31.05
N ALA A 109 -11.29 3.79 -30.05
CA ALA A 109 -11.23 2.55 -29.29
C ALA A 109 -11.96 2.72 -27.96
N HIS A 110 -12.88 1.82 -27.64
CA HIS A 110 -13.53 1.75 -26.33
C HIS A 110 -12.89 0.63 -25.52
N ILE A 111 -11.93 1.00 -24.67
CA ILE A 111 -11.19 0.06 -23.84
C ILE A 111 -12.01 -0.15 -22.57
N ARG A 112 -12.64 -1.32 -22.44
CA ARG A 112 -13.36 -1.70 -21.22
C ARG A 112 -12.41 -2.34 -20.24
N SER A 113 -12.32 -1.79 -19.04
CA SER A 113 -11.70 -2.45 -17.89
C SER A 113 -12.79 -2.98 -16.99
N GLU A 114 -12.80 -4.29 -16.78
CA GLU A 114 -13.62 -4.87 -15.71
C GLU A 114 -13.10 -4.39 -14.36
N GLY A 115 -14.00 -4.18 -13.40
CA GLY A 115 -13.63 -3.84 -12.04
C GLY A 115 -12.85 -4.99 -11.39
N GLN A 116 -11.80 -4.67 -10.64
CA GLN A 116 -10.96 -5.66 -9.97
C GLN A 116 -11.31 -5.72 -8.47
N PRO A 117 -11.43 -6.91 -7.86
CA PRO A 117 -11.66 -7.04 -6.42
C PRO A 117 -10.58 -6.32 -5.60
N ALA A 118 -10.99 -5.67 -4.51
CA ALA A 118 -10.09 -4.92 -3.64
C ALA A 118 -8.93 -5.77 -3.12
N ALA A 119 -9.20 -7.04 -2.77
CA ALA A 119 -8.17 -7.97 -2.32
C ALA A 119 -7.08 -8.20 -3.38
N ALA A 120 -7.44 -8.26 -4.66
CA ALA A 120 -6.46 -8.45 -5.74
C ALA A 120 -5.65 -7.17 -5.97
N ILE A 121 -6.29 -6.01 -5.98
CA ILE A 121 -5.61 -4.70 -6.07
C ILE A 121 -4.61 -4.53 -4.92
N LEU A 122 -5.05 -4.81 -3.69
CA LEU A 122 -4.21 -4.70 -2.50
C LEU A 122 -3.05 -5.70 -2.52
N ALA A 123 -3.28 -6.92 -3.05
CA ALA A 123 -2.26 -7.94 -3.16
C ALA A 123 -1.10 -7.55 -4.10
N GLU A 124 -1.40 -6.75 -5.13
CA GLU A 124 -0.39 -6.19 -6.03
C GLU A 124 0.23 -4.90 -5.48
N LEU A 125 -0.58 -4.07 -4.83
CA LEU A 125 -0.17 -2.76 -4.31
C LEU A 125 0.82 -2.88 -3.15
N VAL A 126 0.59 -3.78 -2.19
CA VAL A 126 1.46 -3.92 -1.01
C VAL A 126 2.91 -4.24 -1.40
N PRO A 127 3.19 -5.25 -2.24
CA PRO A 127 4.56 -5.52 -2.72
C PRO A 127 5.16 -4.35 -3.51
N ALA A 128 4.35 -3.65 -4.31
CA ALA A 128 4.81 -2.47 -5.05
C ALA A 128 5.25 -1.34 -4.11
N ILE A 129 4.47 -1.05 -3.07
CA ILE A 129 4.82 -0.07 -2.05
C ILE A 129 6.15 -0.42 -1.39
N VAL A 130 6.34 -1.69 -0.99
CA VAL A 130 7.56 -2.15 -0.33
C VAL A 130 8.78 -2.05 -1.26
N ARG A 131 8.63 -2.49 -2.51
CA ARG A 131 9.71 -2.44 -3.51
C ARG A 131 10.14 -1.00 -3.81
N ASP A 132 9.19 -0.09 -3.97
CA ASP A 132 9.44 1.26 -4.45
C ASP A 132 9.67 2.28 -3.31
N PHE A 133 9.65 1.81 -2.05
CA PHE A 133 9.79 2.64 -0.86
C PHE A 133 11.15 3.35 -0.79
N GLN A 134 11.12 4.67 -0.65
CA GLN A 134 12.32 5.50 -0.63
C GLN A 134 12.78 5.72 0.80
N TRP A 135 13.94 5.17 1.12
CA TRP A 135 14.61 5.42 2.39
C TRP A 135 15.78 6.38 2.19
N PRO A 136 15.96 7.40 3.05
CA PRO A 136 17.14 8.27 2.99
C PRO A 136 18.45 7.47 3.09
N LYS A 137 18.42 6.35 3.81
CA LYS A 137 19.49 5.36 3.85
C LYS A 137 18.87 3.97 3.86
N SER A 138 19.03 3.22 2.77
CA SER A 138 18.63 1.82 2.66
C SER A 138 19.83 0.87 2.72
N MET A 139 19.57 -0.37 3.05
CA MET A 139 20.55 -1.46 3.13
C MET A 139 19.98 -2.69 2.41
N ARG A 140 20.89 -3.57 1.95
CA ARG A 140 20.55 -4.94 1.53
C ARG A 140 20.74 -5.87 2.74
N TRP A 141 19.93 -6.91 2.85
CA TRP A 141 19.92 -7.78 4.03
C TRP A 141 19.93 -9.27 3.66
N GLY A 142 20.50 -10.08 4.56
CA GLY A 142 20.53 -11.55 4.44
C GLY A 142 21.35 -12.06 3.26
N ALA A 143 21.13 -13.31 2.87
CA ALA A 143 21.83 -13.97 1.77
C ALA A 143 21.60 -13.25 0.42
N ALA A 144 20.44 -12.61 0.24
CA ALA A 144 20.11 -11.86 -0.97
C ALA A 144 21.10 -10.70 -1.23
N SER A 145 21.77 -10.18 -0.19
CA SER A 145 22.71 -9.05 -0.27
C SER A 145 23.88 -9.26 -1.25
N ALA A 146 24.18 -10.52 -1.58
CA ALA A 146 25.21 -10.89 -2.56
C ALA A 146 24.87 -10.39 -3.98
N SER A 147 23.60 -10.12 -4.27
CA SER A 147 23.16 -9.58 -5.55
C SER A 147 23.00 -8.06 -5.51
N PRO A 148 23.45 -7.32 -6.55
CA PRO A 148 23.16 -5.89 -6.66
C PRO A 148 21.65 -5.61 -6.83
N ALA A 149 20.88 -6.59 -7.30
CA ALA A 149 19.42 -6.54 -7.41
C ALA A 149 18.69 -6.90 -6.10
N ALA A 150 19.41 -7.11 -4.98
CA ALA A 150 18.76 -7.47 -3.73
C ALA A 150 17.77 -6.40 -3.28
N PRO A 151 16.64 -6.81 -2.69
CA PRO A 151 15.70 -5.87 -2.12
C PRO A 151 16.34 -4.98 -1.05
N ARG A 152 15.89 -3.73 -0.99
CA ARG A 152 16.43 -2.71 -0.09
C ARG A 152 15.38 -2.27 0.91
N TRP A 153 15.77 -2.15 2.17
CA TRP A 153 14.92 -1.59 3.24
C TRP A 153 15.81 -0.88 4.26
N VAL A 154 15.24 -0.02 5.11
CA VAL A 154 16.01 0.68 6.16
C VAL A 154 16.70 -0.27 7.12
N ARG A 155 16.04 -1.39 7.40
CA ARG A 155 16.42 -2.48 8.31
C ARG A 155 15.81 -3.79 7.81
N PRO A 156 16.15 -4.99 8.30
CA PRO A 156 15.46 -6.20 7.87
C PRO A 156 13.96 -6.09 8.13
N LEU A 157 13.14 -6.27 7.09
CA LEU A 157 11.72 -6.55 7.24
C LEU A 157 11.59 -7.94 7.88
N THR A 158 10.67 -8.11 8.81
CA THR A 158 10.52 -9.35 9.61
C THR A 158 9.10 -9.91 9.59
N GLY A 159 8.12 -9.13 9.14
CA GLY A 159 6.73 -9.56 9.05
C GLY A 159 5.88 -8.58 8.26
N ILE A 160 4.80 -9.10 7.67
CA ILE A 160 3.77 -8.33 7.00
C ILE A 160 2.42 -8.79 7.52
N ILE A 161 1.59 -7.85 7.97
CA ILE A 161 0.15 -8.07 8.15
C ILE A 161 -0.57 -7.32 7.04
N ALA A 162 -1.47 -8.00 6.33
CA ALA A 162 -2.35 -7.37 5.35
C ALA A 162 -3.76 -7.95 5.52
N LEU A 163 -4.67 -7.21 6.14
CA LEU A 163 -6.03 -7.67 6.44
C LEU A 163 -7.06 -6.76 5.80
N LEU A 164 -8.00 -7.34 5.06
CA LEU A 164 -9.22 -6.68 4.61
C LEU A 164 -10.39 -7.21 5.48
N ASP A 165 -10.86 -6.35 6.38
CA ASP A 165 -11.68 -6.64 7.57
C ASP A 165 -11.05 -7.69 8.49
N GLY A 166 -11.12 -8.97 8.14
CA GLY A 166 -10.46 -10.05 8.89
C GLY A 166 -9.75 -11.05 7.99
N ASN A 167 -9.84 -10.87 6.67
CA ASN A 167 -9.31 -11.80 5.69
C ASN A 167 -7.90 -11.39 5.29
N VAL A 168 -6.98 -12.36 5.28
CA VAL A 168 -5.61 -12.11 4.84
C VAL A 168 -5.62 -11.82 3.34
N VAL A 169 -5.04 -10.68 2.96
CA VAL A 169 -4.72 -10.35 1.57
C VAL A 169 -3.46 -11.11 1.19
N ALA A 170 -3.59 -12.09 0.30
CA ALA A 170 -2.50 -12.96 -0.13
C ALA A 170 -1.47 -12.18 -0.96
N CYS A 171 -0.40 -11.71 -0.30
CA CYS A 171 0.70 -11.03 -0.95
C CYS A 171 2.03 -11.38 -0.29
N GLU A 172 3.12 -11.12 -1.00
CA GLU A 172 4.47 -11.35 -0.53
C GLU A 172 5.36 -10.17 -0.93
N ALA A 173 6.19 -9.70 0.01
CA ALA A 173 7.24 -8.74 -0.30
C ALA A 173 8.55 -9.15 0.34
N HIS A 174 9.63 -9.10 -0.44
CA HIS A 174 10.99 -9.45 0.01
C HIS A 174 11.09 -10.86 0.64
N GLY A 175 10.33 -11.85 0.12
CA GLY A 175 10.31 -13.20 0.66
C GLY A 175 9.44 -13.39 1.91
N ILE A 176 8.68 -12.35 2.32
CA ILE A 176 7.82 -12.39 3.50
C ILE A 176 6.37 -12.43 3.05
N VAL A 177 5.71 -13.54 3.34
CA VAL A 177 4.29 -13.74 3.05
C VAL A 177 3.46 -13.00 4.10
N ALA A 178 2.47 -12.24 3.64
CA ALA A 178 1.54 -11.55 4.51
C ALA A 178 0.67 -12.53 5.31
N GLY A 179 0.41 -12.19 6.56
CA GLY A 179 -0.44 -12.96 7.44
C GLY A 179 -1.22 -12.07 8.40
N ARG A 180 -1.48 -12.60 9.60
CA ARG A 180 -2.12 -11.88 10.70
C ARG A 180 -1.33 -11.88 11.99
N THR A 181 -0.14 -12.47 11.99
CA THR A 181 0.67 -12.64 13.18
C THR A 181 1.74 -11.55 13.27
N THR A 182 1.80 -10.88 14.41
CA THR A 182 2.86 -9.91 14.76
C THR A 182 3.39 -10.21 16.16
N ARG A 183 4.23 -9.33 16.72
CA ARG A 183 4.77 -9.40 18.07
C ARG A 183 4.62 -8.06 18.79
N GLY A 184 4.42 -8.16 20.10
CA GLY A 184 4.36 -7.03 21.02
C GLY A 184 5.73 -6.43 21.35
N HIS A 185 5.85 -5.91 22.56
CA HIS A 185 7.09 -5.32 23.05
C HIS A 185 8.21 -6.35 23.14
N ARG A 186 9.41 -6.02 22.63
CA ARG A 186 10.53 -6.99 22.48
C ARG A 186 10.91 -7.72 23.77
N ILE A 187 10.74 -7.05 24.90
CA ILE A 187 11.17 -7.56 26.22
C ILE A 187 9.96 -7.93 27.08
N HIS A 188 8.85 -7.21 26.95
CA HIS A 188 7.73 -7.29 27.90
C HIS A 188 6.55 -8.12 27.38
N ALA A 189 6.53 -8.40 26.08
CA ALA A 189 5.55 -9.27 25.42
C ALA A 189 6.13 -9.76 24.06
N PRO A 190 7.22 -10.55 24.08
CA PRO A 190 7.90 -11.02 22.86
C PRO A 190 7.10 -12.06 22.07
N GLU A 191 6.08 -12.67 22.68
CA GLU A 191 5.28 -13.73 22.10
C GLU A 191 4.53 -13.26 20.84
N PRO A 192 4.32 -14.16 19.86
CA PRO A 192 3.46 -13.85 18.72
C PRO A 192 2.03 -13.59 19.17
N ILE A 193 1.39 -12.60 18.56
CA ILE A 193 -0.03 -12.30 18.70
C ILE A 193 -0.70 -12.35 17.33
N SER A 194 -1.95 -12.79 17.29
CA SER A 194 -2.79 -12.76 16.08
C SER A 194 -3.65 -11.50 16.12
N ILE A 195 -3.68 -10.75 15.03
CA ILE A 195 -4.57 -9.61 14.83
C ILE A 195 -5.84 -10.11 14.15
N ASP A 196 -7.00 -9.77 14.71
CA ASP A 196 -8.28 -10.22 14.18
C ASP A 196 -8.79 -9.31 13.08
N THR A 197 -8.74 -7.99 13.32
CA THR A 197 -9.27 -6.97 12.40
C THR A 197 -8.49 -5.65 12.50
N PRO A 198 -8.62 -4.73 11.52
CA PRO A 198 -8.15 -3.36 11.65
C PRO A 198 -8.68 -2.64 12.90
N ALA A 199 -9.92 -2.94 13.33
CA ALA A 199 -10.54 -2.32 14.50
C ALA A 199 -9.90 -2.79 15.82
N SER A 200 -9.50 -4.07 15.91
CA SER A 200 -8.88 -4.64 17.12
C SER A 200 -7.38 -4.37 17.22
N TYR A 201 -6.73 -3.98 16.12
CA TYR A 201 -5.28 -3.83 15.98
C TYR A 201 -4.61 -3.04 17.13
N ALA A 202 -5.09 -1.82 17.40
CA ALA A 202 -4.49 -0.95 18.41
C ALA A 202 -4.65 -1.53 19.83
N ALA A 203 -5.83 -2.07 20.15
CA ALA A 203 -6.11 -2.66 21.45
C ALA A 203 -5.29 -3.94 21.68
N GLN A 204 -5.16 -4.81 20.67
CA GLN A 204 -4.37 -6.04 20.74
C GLN A 204 -2.87 -5.74 20.92
N LEU A 205 -2.35 -4.73 20.21
CA LEU A 205 -0.96 -4.29 20.40
C LEU A 205 -0.75 -3.60 21.75
N LEU A 206 -1.72 -2.82 22.24
CA LEU A 206 -1.66 -2.22 23.58
C LEU A 206 -1.59 -3.29 24.68
N ALA A 207 -2.43 -4.33 24.58
CA ALA A 207 -2.38 -5.49 25.47
C ALA A 207 -0.99 -6.17 25.44
N ALA A 208 -0.36 -6.20 24.26
CA ALA A 208 1.01 -6.66 24.05
C ALA A 208 2.08 -5.56 24.28
N LYS A 209 1.77 -4.53 25.08
CA LYS A 209 2.68 -3.46 25.53
C LYS A 209 3.23 -2.56 24.41
N VAL A 210 2.47 -2.38 23.34
CA VAL A 210 2.82 -1.50 22.22
C VAL A 210 1.72 -0.45 22.03
N VAL A 211 2.05 0.81 22.34
CA VAL A 211 1.21 1.95 21.97
C VAL A 211 1.53 2.32 20.52
N VAL A 212 0.57 2.14 19.62
CA VAL A 212 0.82 2.23 18.16
C VAL A 212 0.90 3.67 17.66
N ALA A 213 0.10 4.57 18.22
CA ALA A 213 0.10 5.98 17.88
C ALA A 213 1.27 6.70 18.55
N SER A 214 2.03 7.45 17.75
CA SER A 214 3.17 8.23 18.21
C SER A 214 2.76 9.41 19.09
N ALA A 215 1.59 10.01 18.82
CA ALA A 215 1.02 11.07 19.65
C ALA A 215 0.74 10.59 21.08
N ASP A 216 0.01 9.49 21.23
CA ASP A 216 -0.30 8.88 22.52
C ASP A 216 0.97 8.51 23.29
N ARG A 217 1.97 7.94 22.59
CA ARG A 217 3.29 7.65 23.20
C ARG A 217 3.96 8.92 23.72
N ARG A 218 3.92 10.01 22.95
CA ARG A 218 4.53 11.28 23.35
C ARG A 218 3.84 11.84 24.58
N GLU A 219 2.52 11.82 24.61
CA GLU A 219 1.72 12.29 25.75
C GLU A 219 2.08 11.52 27.03
N LEU A 220 2.05 10.18 26.97
CA LEU A 220 2.44 9.33 28.10
C LEU A 220 3.86 9.61 28.62
N ILE A 221 4.82 9.86 27.72
CA ILE A 221 6.19 10.19 28.10
C ILE A 221 6.26 11.56 28.78
N VAL A 222 5.59 12.57 28.23
CA VAL A 222 5.58 13.93 28.77
C VAL A 222 4.92 13.96 30.14
N GLU A 223 3.76 13.32 30.29
CA GLU A 223 3.07 13.18 31.57
C GLU A 223 3.95 12.48 32.60
N GLY A 224 4.49 11.30 32.26
CA GLY A 224 5.35 10.55 33.15
C GLY A 224 6.60 11.32 33.59
N ALA A 225 7.24 12.04 32.66
CA ALA A 225 8.40 12.89 32.97
C ALA A 225 8.01 14.06 33.88
N THR A 226 6.87 14.70 33.63
CA THR A 226 6.38 15.83 34.44
C THR A 226 6.03 15.38 35.85
N SER A 227 5.32 14.25 36.00
CA SER A 227 4.99 13.68 37.31
C SER A 227 6.24 13.26 38.07
N ALA A 228 7.23 12.65 37.40
CA ALA A 228 8.49 12.28 38.03
C ALA A 228 9.29 13.50 38.49
N ALA A 229 9.33 14.58 37.71
CA ALA A 229 9.98 15.83 38.08
C ALA A 229 9.30 16.48 39.30
N ALA A 230 7.97 16.61 39.28
CA ALA A 230 7.19 17.18 40.38
C ALA A 230 7.37 16.39 41.70
N ALA A 231 7.62 15.09 41.64
CA ALA A 231 7.89 14.27 42.81
C ALA A 231 9.27 14.53 43.45
N GLN A 232 10.18 15.25 42.77
CA GLN A 232 11.52 15.57 43.27
C GLN A 232 11.69 17.01 43.78
N GLY A 233 10.66 17.88 43.64
CA GLY A 233 10.70 19.29 44.05
C GLY A 233 11.02 20.22 42.89
#